data_AF-A0A9D6E9F4-F1
#
_entry.id   AF-A0A9D6E9F4-F1
#
_cell.length_a   1.000
_cell.length_b   1.000
_cell.length_c   1.000
_cell.angle_alpha   90.00
_cell.angle_beta   90.00
_cell.angle_gamma   90.00
#
_symmetry.space_group_name_H-M   'P 1'
#
loop_
_entity.id
_entity.type
_entity.pdbx_description
1 polymer ?
#
loop_
_entity_poly.entity_id
_entity_poly.type
_entity_poly.pdbx_seq_one_letter_code
_entity_poly.pdbx_strand_id
1 'polypeptide(L)'
;MKRRTKVVLGVLGLAVVLAGAGVVRSKADGSVDGTTKTVSVTRGQIIEKALAVGTIEPRVEISVKSQLSGVVGRLYADVGDLVRAGDPLLEVRPNPTPLELADARRQVELRQIELDNLKRDITRQSSLKEQGLVSEREYELTQQRYAESQVQLMMAQERLGLLEEGKVNVATDKVETVVRSPITGFILEKTVQIGDPVVPLTTYQEGTVLMTMAEMKDLLFR
;
A
#
# COMPACT_ATOMS: atom_id res chain seq x y z
N MET A 1 -13.55 128.37 24.95
CA MET A 1 -14.08 127.28 24.08
C MET A 1 -13.07 126.11 23.89
N LYS A 2 -12.41 125.58 24.93
CA LYS A 2 -11.35 124.53 24.77
C LYS A 2 -11.57 123.21 25.58
N ARG A 3 -12.69 123.05 26.29
CA ARG A 3 -13.00 121.85 27.11
C ARG A 3 -13.95 120.83 26.45
N ARG A 4 -14.85 121.26 25.55
CA ARG A 4 -15.82 120.37 24.88
C ARG A 4 -15.20 119.53 23.75
N THR A 5 -14.17 120.05 23.08
CA THR A 5 -13.50 119.36 21.95
C THR A 5 -12.71 118.13 22.38
N LYS A 6 -12.15 118.11 23.61
CA LYS A 6 -11.42 116.96 24.16
C LYS A 6 -12.33 115.78 24.53
N VAL A 7 -13.59 116.05 24.89
CA VAL A 7 -14.58 115.01 25.23
C VAL A 7 -15.09 114.32 23.96
N VAL A 8 -15.33 115.08 22.88
CA VAL A 8 -15.77 114.52 21.59
C VAL A 8 -14.69 113.63 20.96
N LEU A 9 -13.41 114.03 21.03
CA LEU A 9 -12.29 113.20 20.56
C LEU A 9 -12.11 111.91 21.37
N GLY A 10 -12.36 111.94 22.69
CA GLY A 10 -12.30 110.75 23.54
C GLY A 10 -13.41 109.73 23.24
N VAL A 11 -14.64 110.20 22.98
CA VAL A 11 -15.77 109.34 22.63
C VAL A 11 -15.59 108.72 21.23
N LEU A 12 -15.05 109.47 20.27
CA LEU A 12 -14.77 108.96 18.93
C LEU A 12 -13.65 107.90 18.93
N GLY A 13 -12.61 108.08 19.75
CA GLY A 13 -11.57 107.09 19.94
C GLY A 13 -12.09 105.78 20.54
N LEU A 14 -12.99 105.87 21.53
CA LEU A 14 -13.59 104.69 22.17
C LEU A 14 -14.50 103.91 21.20
N ALA A 15 -15.24 104.61 20.33
CA ALA A 15 -16.08 103.99 19.31
C ALA A 15 -15.26 103.21 18.26
N VAL A 16 -14.08 103.73 17.87
CA VAL A 16 -13.18 103.04 16.93
C VAL A 16 -12.54 101.81 17.57
N VAL A 17 -12.20 101.86 18.87
CA VAL A 17 -11.67 100.70 19.60
C VAL A 17 -12.73 99.61 19.77
N LEU A 18 -13.98 99.98 20.06
CA LEU A 18 -15.10 99.03 20.17
C LEU A 18 -15.48 98.42 18.81
N ALA A 19 -15.47 99.21 17.73
CA ALA A 19 -15.69 98.69 16.38
C ALA A 19 -14.53 97.78 15.93
N GLY A 20 -13.29 98.14 16.24
CA GLY A 20 -12.10 97.31 15.98
C GLY A 20 -12.14 95.98 16.73
N ALA A 21 -12.54 95.98 18.01
CA ALA A 21 -12.71 94.76 18.79
C ALA A 21 -13.84 93.86 18.26
N GLY A 22 -14.93 94.44 17.74
CA GLY A 22 -16.03 93.71 17.11
C GLY A 22 -15.62 92.96 15.85
N VAL A 23 -14.80 93.58 14.99
CA VAL A 23 -14.32 92.97 13.73
C VAL A 23 -13.26 91.89 13.98
N VAL A 24 -12.42 92.04 15.00
CA VAL A 24 -11.43 91.01 15.37
C VAL A 24 -12.11 89.79 15.97
N ARG A 25 -13.22 89.97 16.71
CA ARG A 25 -13.99 88.85 17.27
C ARG A 25 -14.85 88.13 16.23
N SER A 26 -15.34 88.81 15.19
CA SER A 26 -16.08 88.17 14.09
C SER A 26 -15.20 87.43 13.08
N LYS A 27 -13.88 87.70 13.06
CA LYS A 27 -12.89 86.95 12.25
C LYS A 27 -12.23 85.79 12.99
N ALA A 28 -12.45 85.67 14.30
CA ALA A 28 -11.93 84.57 15.12
C ALA A 28 -12.84 83.33 15.13
N ASP A 29 -14.06 83.44 14.58
CA ASP A 29 -14.97 82.31 14.36
C ASP A 29 -14.76 81.71 12.95
N GLY A 30 -13.48 81.54 12.60
CA GLY A 30 -13.07 80.77 11.43
C GLY A 30 -13.39 79.31 11.70
N SER A 31 -14.57 78.88 11.24
CA SER A 31 -14.99 77.49 11.13
C SER A 31 -13.83 76.66 10.61
N VAL A 32 -13.23 75.85 11.49
CA VAL A 32 -12.30 74.81 11.10
C VAL A 32 -13.09 73.88 10.20
N ASP A 33 -12.81 73.94 8.90
CA ASP A 33 -13.37 73.05 7.89
C ASP A 33 -12.80 71.65 8.13
N GLY A 34 -13.36 70.99 9.14
CA GLY A 34 -13.08 69.61 9.51
C GLY A 34 -13.83 68.68 8.57
N THR A 35 -13.54 68.76 7.27
CA THR A 35 -13.97 67.73 6.31
C THR A 35 -13.08 66.51 6.48
N THR A 36 -13.26 65.83 7.62
CA THR A 36 -12.71 64.49 7.80
C THR A 36 -13.42 63.58 6.80
N LYS A 37 -12.64 62.97 5.89
CA LYS A 37 -13.19 62.05 4.89
C LYS A 37 -13.77 60.83 5.60
N THR A 38 -15.09 60.77 5.70
CA THR A 38 -15.80 59.59 6.22
C THR A 38 -16.14 58.63 5.09
N VAL A 39 -15.99 57.32 5.34
CA VAL A 39 -16.41 56.26 4.41
C VAL A 39 -17.61 55.51 5.00
N SER A 40 -18.58 55.17 4.15
CA SER A 40 -19.73 54.36 4.55
C SER A 40 -19.29 52.93 4.81
N VAL A 41 -19.56 52.39 6.00
CA VAL A 41 -19.26 51.00 6.37
C VAL A 41 -20.55 50.17 6.40
N THR A 42 -20.46 48.95 5.88
CA THR A 42 -21.54 47.95 5.95
C THR A 42 -21.09 46.79 6.81
N ARG A 43 -21.94 46.34 7.73
CA ARG A 43 -21.67 45.14 8.54
C ARG A 43 -21.93 43.90 7.68
N GLY A 44 -20.91 43.07 7.53
CA GLY A 44 -20.99 41.78 6.85
C GLY A 44 -20.27 40.69 7.66
N GLN A 45 -20.45 39.43 7.27
CA GLN A 45 -19.75 38.31 7.90
C GLN A 45 -18.29 38.29 7.43
N ILE A 46 -17.34 38.36 8.37
CA ILE A 46 -15.90 38.21 8.08
C ILE A 46 -15.62 36.71 8.09
N ILE A 47 -15.32 36.14 6.92
CA ILE A 47 -14.91 34.75 6.78
C ILE A 47 -13.39 34.74 6.69
N GLU A 48 -12.74 34.42 7.80
CA GLU A 48 -11.30 34.19 7.84
C GLU A 48 -11.02 32.81 7.24
N LYS A 49 -10.43 32.79 6.03
CA LYS A 49 -10.06 31.55 5.35
C LYS A 49 -8.59 31.28 5.64
N ALA A 50 -8.30 30.26 6.43
CA ALA A 50 -6.95 29.70 6.54
C ALA A 50 -6.74 28.67 5.42
N LEU A 51 -5.64 28.79 4.69
CA LEU A 51 -5.24 27.81 3.67
C LEU A 51 -4.34 26.75 4.34
N ALA A 52 -4.85 25.53 4.49
CA ALA A 52 -4.06 24.39 4.93
C ALA A 52 -3.58 23.62 3.69
N VAL A 53 -2.26 23.51 3.53
CA VAL A 53 -1.65 22.64 2.51
C VAL A 53 -1.28 21.33 3.20
N GLY A 54 -1.66 20.22 2.59
CA GLY A 54 -1.42 18.88 3.13
C GLY A 54 -1.41 17.83 2.02
N THR A 55 -1.08 16.60 2.37
CA THR A 55 -1.05 15.46 1.45
C THR A 55 -2.24 14.54 1.71
N ILE A 56 -2.65 13.80 0.68
CA ILE A 56 -3.71 12.80 0.77
C ILE A 56 -3.07 11.42 0.66
N GLU A 57 -3.24 10.58 1.68
CA GLU A 57 -2.72 9.21 1.76
C GLU A 57 -3.86 8.22 2.02
N PRO A 58 -3.80 7.00 1.47
CA PRO A 58 -4.78 5.97 1.81
C PRO A 58 -4.65 5.52 3.27
N ARG A 59 -5.77 5.23 3.94
CA ARG A 59 -5.72 4.69 5.30
C ARG A 59 -5.09 3.30 5.35
N VAL A 60 -5.37 2.47 4.34
CA VAL A 60 -4.89 1.09 4.27
C VAL A 60 -4.06 0.92 3.01
N GLU A 61 -2.77 0.65 3.20
CA GLU A 61 -1.81 0.32 2.16
C GLU A 61 -1.15 -1.02 2.50
N ILE A 62 -1.06 -1.92 1.52
CA ILE A 62 -0.45 -3.24 1.68
C ILE A 62 0.49 -3.54 0.51
N SER A 63 1.69 -4.00 0.85
CA SER A 63 2.63 -4.54 -0.13
C SER A 63 2.40 -6.04 -0.28
N VAL A 64 2.00 -6.45 -1.48
CA VAL A 64 1.88 -7.86 -1.87
C VAL A 64 3.28 -8.39 -2.14
N LYS A 65 3.73 -9.34 -1.31
CA LYS A 65 5.06 -9.97 -1.42
C LYS A 65 4.96 -11.36 -2.03
N SER A 66 6.05 -11.83 -2.64
CA SER A 66 6.09 -13.20 -3.18
C SER A 66 6.01 -14.24 -2.07
N GLN A 67 5.23 -15.29 -2.31
CA GLN A 67 5.16 -16.49 -1.46
C GLN A 67 6.03 -17.62 -1.98
N LEU A 68 6.50 -17.52 -3.23
CA LEU A 68 7.29 -18.53 -3.91
C LEU A 68 8.60 -17.96 -4.45
N SER A 69 9.61 -18.82 -4.55
CA SER A 69 10.83 -18.50 -5.27
C SER A 69 10.64 -18.81 -6.75
N GLY A 70 11.05 -17.92 -7.63
CA GLY A 70 10.92 -18.14 -9.06
C GLY A 70 11.11 -16.89 -9.89
N VAL A 71 10.49 -16.88 -11.07
CA VAL A 71 10.54 -15.79 -12.03
C VAL A 71 9.12 -15.37 -12.37
N VAL A 72 8.88 -14.05 -12.46
CA VAL A 72 7.59 -13.51 -12.86
C VAL A 72 7.28 -13.95 -14.30
N GLY A 73 6.19 -14.70 -14.47
CA GLY A 73 5.75 -15.26 -15.74
C GLY A 73 4.75 -14.37 -16.47
N ARG A 74 3.64 -14.04 -15.82
CA ARG A 74 2.56 -13.22 -16.40
C ARG A 74 2.06 -12.21 -15.39
N LEU A 75 1.61 -11.06 -15.89
CA LEU A 75 0.94 -10.02 -15.10
C LEU A 75 -0.53 -9.99 -15.53
N TYR A 76 -1.45 -10.01 -14.57
CA TYR A 76 -2.89 -9.97 -14.81
C TYR A 76 -3.51 -8.60 -14.51
N ALA A 77 -2.82 -7.77 -13.73
CA ALA A 77 -3.26 -6.44 -13.35
C ALA A 77 -2.11 -5.44 -13.48
N ASP A 78 -2.45 -4.19 -13.78
CA ASP A 78 -1.49 -3.09 -13.92
C ASP A 78 -1.78 -1.94 -12.95
N VAL A 79 -0.85 -1.00 -12.88
CA VAL A 79 -0.96 0.19 -12.03
C VAL A 79 -2.20 0.99 -12.41
N GLY A 80 -3.03 1.31 -11.42
CA GLY A 80 -4.30 2.01 -11.59
C GLY A 80 -5.53 1.10 -11.75
N ASP A 81 -5.35 -0.22 -11.88
CA ASP A 81 -6.49 -1.15 -11.94
C ASP A 81 -7.15 -1.33 -10.57
N LEU A 82 -8.48 -1.43 -10.58
CA LEU A 82 -9.29 -1.83 -9.44
C LEU A 82 -9.43 -3.36 -9.43
N VAL A 83 -8.89 -3.99 -8.40
CA VAL A 83 -8.97 -5.44 -8.20
C VAL A 83 -9.71 -5.78 -6.92
N ARG A 84 -10.38 -6.93 -6.90
CA ARG A 84 -11.06 -7.45 -5.72
C ARG A 84 -10.16 -8.43 -4.97
N ALA A 85 -10.45 -8.60 -3.68
CA ALA A 85 -9.79 -9.62 -2.88
C ALA A 85 -9.97 -11.01 -3.54
N GLY A 86 -8.87 -11.72 -3.75
CA GLY A 86 -8.82 -12.99 -4.45
C GLY A 86 -8.57 -12.91 -5.95
N ASP A 87 -8.62 -11.73 -6.58
CA ASP A 87 -8.33 -11.59 -8.01
C ASP A 87 -6.85 -11.90 -8.30
N PRO A 88 -6.53 -12.54 -9.45
CA PRO A 88 -5.17 -12.85 -9.82
C PRO A 88 -4.40 -11.56 -10.14
N LEU A 89 -3.22 -11.38 -9.55
CA LEU A 89 -2.35 -10.22 -9.80
C LEU A 89 -1.24 -10.56 -10.78
N LEU A 90 -0.51 -11.65 -10.50
CA LEU A 90 0.57 -12.15 -11.34
C LEU A 90 0.80 -13.64 -11.14
N GLU A 91 1.50 -14.25 -12.09
CA GLU A 91 1.95 -15.64 -12.02
C GLU A 91 3.47 -15.69 -11.82
N VAL A 92 3.93 -16.41 -10.80
CA VAL A 92 5.34 -16.73 -10.55
C VAL A 92 5.59 -18.18 -10.96
N ARG A 93 6.52 -18.40 -11.89
CA ARG A 93 6.92 -19.73 -12.33
C ARG A 93 8.23 -20.13 -11.62
N PRO A 94 8.38 -21.39 -11.19
CA PRO A 94 9.67 -21.86 -10.70
C PRO A 94 10.73 -21.71 -11.79
N ASN A 95 11.96 -21.44 -11.35
CA ASN A 95 13.12 -21.40 -12.22
C ASN A 95 14.26 -22.17 -11.53
N PRO A 96 14.14 -23.51 -11.43
CA PRO A 96 15.16 -24.33 -10.78
C PRO A 96 16.45 -24.31 -11.60
N THR A 97 17.57 -24.49 -10.91
CA THR A 97 18.84 -24.71 -11.59
C THR A 97 18.86 -26.08 -12.30
N PRO A 98 19.66 -26.24 -13.37
CA PRO A 98 19.81 -27.55 -14.03
C PRO A 98 20.26 -28.66 -13.08
N LEU A 99 21.05 -28.32 -12.06
CA LEU A 99 21.52 -29.26 -11.05
C LEU A 99 20.37 -29.74 -10.16
N GLU A 100 19.56 -28.82 -9.61
CA GLU A 100 18.40 -29.17 -8.79
C GLU A 100 17.39 -30.03 -9.55
N LEU A 101 17.15 -29.72 -10.82
CA LEU A 101 16.28 -30.51 -11.68
C LEU A 101 16.84 -31.92 -11.91
N ALA A 102 18.15 -32.03 -12.18
CA ALA A 102 18.81 -33.32 -12.36
C ALA A 102 18.77 -34.17 -11.08
N ASP A 103 18.98 -33.56 -9.90
CA ASP A 103 18.88 -34.23 -8.60
C ASP A 103 17.46 -34.74 -8.33
N ALA A 104 16.44 -33.92 -8.57
CA ALA A 104 15.05 -34.33 -8.39
C ALA A 104 14.66 -35.49 -9.31
N ARG A 105 15.08 -35.46 -10.59
CA ARG A 105 14.85 -36.56 -11.53
C ARG A 105 15.54 -37.85 -11.09
N ARG A 106 16.80 -37.77 -10.65
CA ARG A 106 17.53 -38.93 -10.09
C ARG A 106 16.85 -39.49 -8.85
N GLN A 107 16.33 -38.63 -7.99
CA GLN A 107 15.60 -39.05 -6.79
C GLN A 107 14.37 -39.89 -7.16
N VAL A 108 13.58 -39.46 -8.16
CA VAL A 108 12.43 -40.22 -8.68
C VAL A 108 12.87 -41.57 -9.21
N GLU A 109 13.93 -41.60 -10.02
CA GLU A 109 14.47 -42.84 -10.58
C GLU A 109 14.90 -43.84 -9.50
N LEU A 110 15.64 -43.37 -8.48
CA LEU A 110 16.06 -44.21 -7.35
C LEU A 110 14.86 -44.78 -6.58
N ARG A 111 13.84 -43.97 -6.30
CA ARG A 111 12.62 -44.43 -5.60
C ARG A 111 11.79 -45.39 -6.46
N GLN A 112 11.78 -45.21 -7.77
CA GLN A 112 11.12 -46.13 -8.70
C GLN A 112 11.81 -47.50 -8.69
N ILE A 113 13.15 -47.53 -8.73
CA ILE A 113 13.92 -48.77 -8.66
C ILE A 113 13.68 -49.49 -7.32
N GLU A 114 13.65 -48.74 -6.21
CA GLU A 114 13.34 -49.28 -4.89
C GLU A 114 11.93 -49.90 -4.83
N LEU A 115 10.93 -49.19 -5.36
CA LEU A 115 9.56 -49.67 -5.44
C LEU A 115 9.45 -50.93 -6.28
N ASP A 116 10.13 -50.98 -7.42
CA ASP A 116 10.11 -52.15 -8.32
C ASP A 116 10.77 -53.38 -7.68
N ASN A 117 11.82 -53.19 -6.88
CA ASN A 117 12.43 -54.27 -6.10
C ASN A 117 11.47 -54.78 -5.02
N LEU A 118 10.88 -53.87 -4.23
CA LEU A 118 9.91 -54.23 -3.18
C LEU A 118 8.63 -54.85 -3.76
N LYS A 119 8.22 -54.47 -4.98
CA LYS A 119 7.12 -55.10 -5.71
C LYS A 119 7.42 -56.56 -6.03
N ARG A 120 8.65 -56.88 -6.44
CA ARG A 120 9.07 -58.28 -6.67
C ARG A 120 9.11 -59.06 -5.36
N ASP A 121 9.60 -58.43 -4.29
CA ASP A 121 9.70 -59.05 -2.98
C ASP A 121 8.33 -59.36 -2.37
N ILE A 122 7.38 -58.42 -2.43
CA ILE A 122 6.02 -58.66 -1.95
C ILE A 122 5.29 -59.72 -2.79
N THR A 123 5.52 -59.77 -4.10
CA THR A 123 4.97 -60.81 -4.98
C THR A 123 5.51 -62.18 -4.57
N ARG A 124 6.82 -62.29 -4.31
CA ARG A 124 7.46 -63.52 -3.85
C ARG A 124 6.94 -63.94 -2.47
N GLN A 125 6.88 -63.01 -1.52
CA GLN A 125 6.37 -63.24 -0.17
C GLN A 125 4.89 -63.66 -0.17
N SER A 126 4.07 -63.10 -1.06
CA SER A 126 2.67 -63.53 -1.23
C SER A 126 2.56 -65.00 -1.64
N SER A 127 3.36 -65.43 -2.63
CA SER A 127 3.35 -66.82 -3.09
C SER A 127 3.86 -67.79 -2.02
N LEU A 128 4.88 -67.40 -1.24
CA LEU A 128 5.38 -68.20 -0.12
C LEU A 128 4.37 -68.29 1.02
N LYS A 129 3.61 -67.21 1.29
CA LYS A 129 2.56 -67.18 2.30
C LYS A 129 1.41 -68.11 1.94
N GLU A 130 0.99 -68.10 0.68
CA GLU A 130 -0.03 -69.03 0.15
C GLU A 130 0.39 -70.50 0.32
N GLN A 131 1.70 -70.77 0.24
CA GLN A 131 2.29 -72.10 0.48
C GLN A 131 2.54 -72.41 1.97
N GLY A 132 2.26 -71.48 2.89
CA GLY A 132 2.51 -71.63 4.33
C GLY A 132 3.98 -71.62 4.72
N LEU A 133 4.87 -71.10 3.86
CA LEU A 133 6.33 -71.13 4.03
C LEU A 133 6.90 -69.91 4.76
N VAL A 134 6.09 -68.87 4.99
CA VAL A 134 6.49 -67.63 5.69
C VAL A 134 5.43 -67.25 6.71
N SER A 135 5.86 -66.54 7.77
CA SER A 135 4.96 -66.09 8.83
C SER A 135 4.12 -64.88 8.42
N GLU A 136 2.94 -64.72 9.03
CA GLU A 136 2.08 -63.54 8.84
C GLU A 136 2.85 -62.23 9.07
N ARG A 137 3.63 -62.17 10.16
CA ARG A 137 4.45 -61.02 10.53
C ARG A 137 5.46 -60.64 9.43
N GLU A 138 6.09 -61.63 8.81
CA GLU A 138 7.10 -61.37 7.77
C GLU A 138 6.47 -60.82 6.49
N TYR A 139 5.28 -61.33 6.15
CA TYR A 139 4.48 -60.79 5.06
C TYR A 139 4.00 -59.36 5.34
N GLU A 140 3.46 -59.10 6.53
CA GLU A 140 3.01 -57.76 6.97
C GLU A 140 4.15 -56.73 6.91
N LEU A 141 5.35 -57.09 7.38
CA LEU A 141 6.53 -56.23 7.28
C LEU A 141 6.91 -55.91 5.83
N THR A 142 6.81 -56.90 4.93
CA THR A 142 7.07 -56.69 3.50
C THR A 142 6.01 -55.79 2.87
N GLN A 143 4.75 -55.97 3.26
CA GLN A 143 3.63 -55.15 2.81
C GLN A 143 3.79 -53.70 3.26
N GLN A 144 4.17 -53.48 4.53
CA GLN A 144 4.43 -52.16 5.07
C GLN A 144 5.55 -51.45 4.29
N ARG A 145 6.69 -52.12 4.06
CA ARG A 145 7.80 -51.54 3.28
C ARG A 145 7.40 -51.18 1.86
N TYR A 146 6.60 -52.04 1.21
CA TYR A 146 6.08 -51.76 -0.12
C TYR A 146 5.19 -50.50 -0.13
N ALA A 147 4.26 -50.38 0.83
CA ALA A 147 3.39 -49.21 0.97
C ALA A 147 4.19 -47.94 1.28
N GLU A 148 5.20 -48.01 2.15
CA GLU A 148 6.11 -46.89 2.46
C GLU A 148 6.86 -46.43 1.20
N SER A 149 7.37 -47.35 0.39
CA SER A 149 8.07 -47.04 -0.85
C SER A 149 7.18 -46.37 -1.89
N GLN A 150 5.89 -46.75 -1.97
CA GLN A 150 4.92 -46.07 -2.84
C GLN A 150 4.76 -44.60 -2.45
N VAL A 151 4.64 -44.31 -1.15
CA VAL A 151 4.53 -42.94 -0.64
C VAL A 151 5.82 -42.17 -0.92
N GLN A 152 6.99 -42.78 -0.73
CA GLN A 152 8.27 -42.12 -1.02
C GLN A 152 8.45 -41.78 -2.51
N LEU A 153 8.01 -42.66 -3.42
CA LEU A 153 8.00 -42.38 -4.85
C LEU A 153 7.07 -41.21 -5.17
N MET A 154 5.85 -41.22 -4.60
CA MET A 154 4.88 -40.14 -4.77
C MET A 154 5.45 -38.79 -4.34
N MET A 155 6.06 -38.72 -3.15
CA MET A 155 6.71 -37.50 -2.66
C MET A 155 7.86 -37.03 -3.57
N ALA A 156 8.65 -37.96 -4.14
CA ALA A 156 9.71 -37.62 -5.07
C ALA A 156 9.16 -37.06 -6.39
N GLN A 157 8.07 -37.64 -6.90
CA GLN A 157 7.38 -37.17 -8.10
C GLN A 157 6.75 -35.80 -7.90
N GLU A 158 6.10 -35.58 -6.76
CA GLU A 158 5.57 -34.27 -6.36
C GLU A 158 6.68 -33.23 -6.30
N ARG A 159 7.81 -33.54 -5.65
CA ARG A 159 8.95 -32.61 -5.61
C ARG A 159 9.47 -32.26 -7.02
N LEU A 160 9.52 -33.23 -7.93
CA LEU A 160 9.90 -32.97 -9.33
C LEU A 160 8.87 -32.06 -10.03
N GLY A 161 7.57 -32.35 -9.87
CA GLY A 161 6.48 -31.54 -10.42
C GLY A 161 6.49 -30.09 -9.92
N LEU A 162 6.83 -29.86 -8.64
CA LEU A 162 7.03 -28.51 -8.09
C LEU A 162 8.11 -27.73 -8.85
N LEU A 163 9.21 -28.40 -9.21
CA LEU A 163 10.34 -27.76 -9.88
C LEU A 163 10.05 -27.55 -11.38
N GLU A 164 9.36 -28.47 -12.04
CA GLU A 164 9.07 -28.40 -13.48
C GLU A 164 7.86 -27.51 -13.82
N GLU A 165 6.77 -27.62 -13.05
CA GLU A 165 5.49 -26.98 -13.38
C GLU A 165 5.09 -25.88 -12.39
N GLY A 166 5.68 -25.86 -11.20
CA GLY A 166 5.31 -24.93 -10.12
C GLY A 166 3.96 -25.19 -9.49
N LYS A 167 3.31 -26.29 -9.87
CA LYS A 167 2.00 -26.68 -9.40
C LYS A 167 2.13 -28.05 -8.77
N VAL A 168 1.88 -28.15 -7.48
CA VAL A 168 1.64 -29.45 -6.86
C VAL A 168 0.40 -29.40 -6.00
N ASN A 169 -0.38 -30.45 -6.17
CA ASN A 169 -1.53 -30.76 -5.33
C ASN A 169 -1.01 -31.51 -4.10
N VAL A 170 -0.42 -30.80 -3.13
CA VAL A 170 -0.02 -31.45 -1.87
C VAL A 170 -1.26 -31.58 -1.01
N ALA A 171 -1.94 -32.72 -1.13
CA ALA A 171 -3.02 -33.26 -0.28
C ALA A 171 -4.26 -32.38 0.03
N THR A 172 -4.18 -31.05 0.03
CA THR A 172 -5.28 -30.07 0.27
C THR A 172 -4.87 -28.65 -0.15
N ASP A 173 -3.57 -28.32 -0.12
CA ASP A 173 -3.05 -27.00 -0.49
C ASP A 173 -2.56 -27.02 -1.95
N LYS A 174 -3.31 -26.37 -2.83
CA LYS A 174 -2.81 -26.05 -4.17
C LYS A 174 -1.73 -24.99 -3.99
N VAL A 175 -0.47 -25.37 -4.18
CA VAL A 175 0.60 -24.40 -4.34
C VAL A 175 0.31 -23.64 -5.65
N GLU A 176 -0.37 -22.51 -5.52
CA GLU A 176 -0.83 -21.72 -6.65
C GLU A 176 0.31 -20.81 -7.11
N THR A 177 0.76 -21.00 -8.36
CA THR A 177 1.73 -20.09 -9.01
C THR A 177 1.21 -18.66 -9.14
N VAL A 178 -0.10 -18.47 -8.98
CA VAL A 178 -0.78 -17.19 -9.13
C VAL A 178 -0.89 -16.49 -7.78
N VAL A 179 -0.19 -15.37 -7.65
CA VAL A 179 -0.31 -14.47 -6.51
C VAL A 179 -1.61 -13.70 -6.65
N ARG A 180 -2.45 -13.79 -5.62
CA ARG A 180 -3.78 -13.18 -5.57
C ARG A 180 -3.80 -11.96 -4.68
N SER A 181 -4.77 -11.08 -4.92
CA SER A 181 -4.95 -9.87 -4.15
C SER A 181 -5.47 -10.15 -2.73
N PRO A 182 -4.83 -9.60 -1.67
CA PRO A 182 -5.30 -9.78 -0.29
C PRO A 182 -6.48 -8.86 0.07
N ILE A 183 -6.67 -7.75 -0.65
CA ILE A 183 -7.67 -6.73 -0.35
C ILE A 183 -8.39 -6.27 -1.62
N THR A 184 -9.56 -5.65 -1.49
CA THR A 184 -10.21 -4.98 -2.63
C THR A 184 -9.71 -3.54 -2.68
N GLY A 185 -9.07 -3.13 -3.77
CA GLY A 185 -8.44 -1.82 -3.86
C GLY A 185 -7.77 -1.56 -5.21
N PHE A 186 -7.07 -0.44 -5.30
CA PHE A 186 -6.31 -0.05 -6.48
C PHE A 186 -4.85 -0.47 -6.36
N ILE A 187 -4.24 -0.83 -7.47
CA ILE A 187 -2.79 -1.05 -7.56
C ILE A 187 -2.10 0.31 -7.67
N LEU A 188 -1.31 0.67 -6.67
CA LEU A 188 -0.57 1.95 -6.61
C LEU A 188 0.74 1.87 -7.38
N GLU A 189 1.47 0.77 -7.19
CA GLU A 189 2.78 0.57 -7.78
C GLU A 189 3.00 -0.89 -8.10
N LYS A 190 3.77 -1.13 -9.16
CA LYS A 190 4.27 -2.43 -9.56
C LYS A 190 5.79 -2.39 -9.53
N THR A 191 6.40 -3.17 -8.65
CA THR A 191 7.85 -3.18 -8.41
C THR A 191 8.57 -4.23 -9.25
N VAL A 192 7.84 -5.16 -9.88
CA VAL A 192 8.40 -6.25 -10.70
C VAL A 192 7.87 -6.24 -12.12
N GLN A 193 8.71 -6.71 -13.04
CA GLN A 193 8.37 -6.94 -14.44
C GLN A 193 8.43 -8.43 -14.79
N ILE A 194 7.87 -8.78 -15.95
CA ILE A 194 7.95 -10.15 -16.49
C ILE A 194 9.43 -10.48 -16.71
N GLY A 195 9.88 -11.60 -16.14
CA GLY A 195 11.27 -12.03 -16.19
C GLY A 195 12.09 -11.75 -14.93
N ASP A 196 11.56 -10.95 -13.99
CA ASP A 196 12.30 -10.65 -12.76
C ASP A 196 12.32 -11.86 -11.80
N PRO A 197 13.47 -12.15 -11.18
CA PRO A 197 13.56 -13.16 -10.13
C PRO A 197 12.94 -12.64 -8.84
N VAL A 198 12.17 -13.48 -8.17
CA VAL A 198 11.48 -13.16 -6.90
C VAL A 198 11.81 -14.21 -5.86
N VAL A 199 11.95 -13.76 -4.61
CA VAL A 199 12.21 -14.62 -3.45
C VAL A 199 11.08 -14.52 -2.44
N PRO A 200 10.72 -15.63 -1.77
CA PRO A 200 9.66 -15.63 -0.78
C PRO A 200 10.11 -14.94 0.52
N LEU A 201 9.14 -14.54 1.33
CA LEU A 201 9.41 -14.09 2.69
C LEU A 201 9.97 -15.25 3.53
N THR A 202 11.14 -15.04 4.14
CA THR A 202 11.73 -15.99 5.09
C THR A 202 12.02 -15.30 6.42
N THR A 203 12.33 -16.07 7.47
CA THR A 203 12.69 -15.51 8.79
C THR A 203 13.89 -14.56 8.73
N TYR A 204 14.76 -14.71 7.72
CA TYR A 204 16.02 -13.97 7.61
C TYR A 204 16.03 -12.91 6.49
N GLN A 205 15.06 -12.95 5.58
CA GLN A 205 15.00 -12.04 4.44
C GLN A 205 13.56 -11.60 4.18
N GLU A 206 13.37 -10.30 4.02
CA GLU A 206 12.12 -9.77 3.51
C GLU A 206 11.88 -10.28 2.09
N GLY A 207 10.68 -10.84 1.85
CA GLY A 207 10.29 -11.30 0.54
C GLY A 207 10.20 -10.15 -0.47
N THR A 208 10.43 -10.45 -1.75
CA THR A 208 10.35 -9.45 -2.81
C THR A 208 8.95 -8.84 -2.85
N VAL A 209 8.87 -7.51 -2.78
CA VAL A 209 7.62 -6.76 -2.99
C VAL A 209 7.27 -6.82 -4.47
N LEU A 210 6.08 -7.29 -4.78
CA LEU A 210 5.58 -7.45 -6.14
C LEU A 210 4.78 -6.22 -6.57
N MET A 211 3.81 -5.85 -5.76
CA MET A 211 2.89 -4.74 -6.01
C MET A 211 2.47 -4.10 -4.69
N THR A 212 2.18 -2.81 -4.71
CA THR A 212 1.59 -2.09 -3.59
C THR A 212 0.15 -1.75 -3.93
N MET A 213 -0.75 -2.01 -2.98
CA MET A 213 -2.18 -1.83 -3.14
C MET A 213 -2.76 -0.98 -2.02
N ALA A 214 -3.79 -0.21 -2.33
CA ALA A 214 -4.50 0.57 -1.32
C ALA A 214 -6.01 0.65 -1.54
N GLU A 215 -6.73 0.81 -0.45
CA GLU A 215 -8.17 1.10 -0.48
C GLU A 215 -8.40 2.62 -0.56
N MET A 216 -8.92 3.10 -1.69
CA MET A 216 -9.08 4.53 -1.97
C MET A 216 -10.40 5.13 -1.45
N LYS A 217 -11.20 4.37 -0.69
CA LYS A 217 -12.49 4.84 -0.14
C LYS A 217 -12.35 5.73 1.08
N ASP A 218 -11.31 5.50 1.88
CA ASP A 218 -11.04 6.24 3.11
C ASP A 218 -9.61 6.80 3.04
N LEU A 219 -9.54 8.11 2.84
CA LEU A 219 -8.29 8.84 2.63
C LEU A 219 -8.03 9.76 3.82
N LEU A 220 -6.78 9.78 4.27
CA LEU A 220 -6.29 10.63 5.33
C LEU A 220 -5.69 11.89 4.71
N PHE A 221 -6.13 13.05 5.19
CA PHE A 221 -5.48 14.33 4.93
C PHE A 221 -4.48 14.62 6.05
N ARG A 222 -3.22 14.83 5.71
CA ARG A 222 -2.12 15.06 6.66
C ARG A 222 -1.43 16.39 6.41
#